data_AF-A0A930IRR2-F1
#
_entry.id   AF-A0A930IRR2-F1
#
_cell.length_a   1.000
_cell.length_b   1.000
_cell.length_c   1.000
_cell.angle_alpha   90.00
_cell.angle_beta   90.00
_cell.angle_gamma   90.00
#
_symmetry.space_group_name_H-M   'P 1'
#
loop_
_entity.id
_entity.type
_entity.pdbx_description
1 polymer ?
#
loop_
_entity_poly.entity_id
_entity_poly.type
_entity_poly.pdbx_seq_one_letter_code
_entity_poly.pdbx_strand_id
1 'polypeptide(L)'
;MWWPYGMKVFLTVNKDDMNNPAYGTKENPVPVLKDIGVDESIRDNDQDYDKAYMDSFYRENVIRYLKYKMPKSEFKRRFKKGE
;
A
#
# COMPACT_ATOMS: atom_id res chain seq x y z
N MET A 1 7.37 14.78 -19.52
CA MET A 1 6.63 14.33 -18.32
C MET A 1 6.13 15.57 -17.60
N TRP A 2 4.85 15.87 -17.71
CA TRP A 2 4.22 17.07 -17.14
C TRP A 2 3.58 16.63 -15.82
N TRP A 3 4.15 17.04 -14.69
CA TRP A 3 3.62 16.67 -13.38
C TRP A 3 2.51 17.67 -13.01
N PRO A 4 1.28 17.23 -12.68
CA PRO A 4 0.18 18.15 -12.39
C PRO A 4 0.43 18.87 -11.06
N TYR A 5 0.77 20.16 -11.17
CA TYR A 5 1.01 21.04 -10.02
C TYR A 5 -0.30 21.31 -9.29
N GLY A 6 -0.48 20.76 -8.07
CA GLY A 6 -1.64 21.04 -7.21
C GLY A 6 -2.55 19.87 -6.85
N MET A 7 -2.31 18.65 -7.38
CA MET A 7 -3.05 17.47 -6.91
C MET A 7 -2.65 17.12 -5.48
N LYS A 8 -3.64 17.01 -4.59
CA LYS A 8 -3.44 16.59 -3.20
C LYS A 8 -3.71 15.09 -3.12
N VAL A 9 -2.64 14.31 -2.98
CA VAL A 9 -2.76 12.88 -2.66
C VAL A 9 -2.87 12.71 -1.15
N PHE A 10 -3.92 12.03 -0.71
CA PHE A 10 -4.11 11.62 0.67
C PHE A 10 -3.80 10.14 0.81
N LEU A 11 -2.77 9.82 1.59
CA LEU A 11 -2.35 8.45 1.85
C LEU A 11 -2.77 8.03 3.25
N THR A 12 -3.33 6.83 3.38
CA THR A 12 -3.56 6.15 4.65
C THR A 12 -2.47 5.12 4.85
N VAL A 13 -1.75 5.22 5.96
CA VAL A 13 -0.66 4.32 6.35
C VAL A 13 -0.88 3.88 7.80
N ASN A 14 -0.24 2.78 8.21
CA ASN A 14 -0.20 2.42 9.62
C ASN A 14 0.71 3.42 10.38
N LYS A 15 0.20 4.00 11.47
CA LYS A 15 0.93 5.00 12.26
C LYS A 15 2.22 4.44 12.89
N ASP A 16 2.21 3.19 13.35
CA ASP A 16 3.38 2.56 13.94
C ASP A 16 4.46 2.29 12.88
N ASP A 17 4.05 1.95 11.66
CA ASP A 17 4.97 1.78 10.53
C ASP A 17 5.60 3.10 10.10
N MET A 18 4.80 4.18 10.08
CA MET A 18 5.30 5.53 9.78
C MET A 18 6.33 6.02 10.80
N ASN A 19 6.18 5.63 12.07
CA ASN A 19 7.10 6.01 13.15
C ASN A 19 8.27 5.05 13.33
N ASN A 20 8.31 3.95 12.58
CA ASN A 20 9.37 2.94 12.71
C ASN A 20 10.55 3.29 11.79
N PRO A 21 11.76 3.52 12.34
CA PRO A 21 12.93 3.93 11.54
C PRO A 21 13.42 2.86 10.56
N ALA A 22 12.95 1.61 10.66
CA ALA A 22 13.23 0.59 9.67
C ALA A 22 12.53 0.85 8.31
N TYR A 23 11.52 1.73 8.29
CA TYR A 23 10.73 2.08 7.12
C TYR A 23 11.08 3.47 6.56
N GLY A 24 10.54 3.78 5.37
CA GLY A 24 10.73 5.08 4.72
C GLY A 24 11.96 5.14 3.81
N THR A 25 12.64 4.01 3.60
CA THR A 25 13.70 3.89 2.59
C THR A 25 13.12 3.40 1.26
N LYS A 26 13.90 3.53 0.18
CA LYS A 26 13.50 3.01 -1.14
C LYS A 26 13.37 1.49 -1.13
N GLU A 27 14.24 0.83 -0.36
CA GLU A 27 14.31 -0.62 -0.22
C GLU A 27 13.25 -1.17 0.73
N ASN A 28 12.78 -0.36 1.70
CA ASN A 28 11.72 -0.71 2.65
C ASN A 28 10.74 0.46 2.85
N PRO A 29 9.89 0.77 1.85
CA PRO A 29 8.96 1.89 1.93
C PRO A 29 7.84 1.63 2.94
N VAL A 30 7.25 2.70 3.48
CA VAL A 30 6.04 2.60 4.31
C VAL A 30 4.89 2.11 3.43
N PRO A 31 4.22 0.99 3.75
CA PRO A 31 3.10 0.49 2.96
C PRO A 31 1.92 1.46 3.00
N VAL A 32 1.41 1.81 1.82
CA VAL A 32 0.15 2.57 1.66
C VAL A 32 -1.02 1.59 1.67
N LEU A 33 -1.99 1.84 2.54
CA LEU A 33 -3.21 1.03 2.67
C LEU A 33 -4.36 1.59 1.82
N LYS A 34 -4.35 2.90 1.57
CA LYS A 34 -5.32 3.61 0.74
C LYS A 34 -4.71 4.91 0.24
N ASP A 35 -5.01 5.27 -0.99
CA ASP A 35 -4.71 6.56 -1.59
C ASP A 35 -6.00 7.23 -2.12
N ILE A 36 -6.05 8.55 -2.07
CA ILE A 36 -7.16 9.38 -2.59
C ILE A 36 -6.55 10.60 -3.28
N GLY A 37 -7.12 11.04 -4.41
CA GLY A 37 -6.71 12.29 -5.08
C GLY A 37 -5.68 12.11 -6.21
N VAL A 38 -5.50 10.88 -6.68
CA VAL A 38 -4.87 10.59 -7.98
C VAL A 38 -6.01 10.40 -8.99
N ASP A 39 -6.33 11.45 -9.76
CA ASP A 39 -7.39 11.40 -10.79
C ASP A 39 -6.94 10.65 -12.06
N GLU A 40 -5.62 10.55 -12.29
CA GLU A 40 -5.05 9.63 -13.27
C GLU A 40 -5.11 8.21 -12.71
N SER A 41 -6.21 7.51 -13.01
CA SER A 41 -6.33 6.11 -12.62
C SER A 41 -5.26 5.28 -13.33
N ILE A 42 -4.69 4.33 -12.58
CA ILE A 42 -3.68 3.36 -13.01
C ILE A 42 -4.36 2.27 -13.87
N ARG A 43 -5.25 2.69 -14.80
CA ARG A 43 -6.44 1.96 -15.27
C ARG A 43 -6.14 0.61 -15.90
N ASP A 44 -6.98 -0.35 -15.51
CA ASP A 44 -7.38 -1.50 -16.33
C ASP A 44 -8.90 -1.36 -16.59
N ASN A 45 -9.28 -0.78 -17.74
CA ASN A 45 -10.65 -0.76 -18.28
C ASN A 45 -11.80 -0.34 -17.34
N ASP A 46 -11.64 0.74 -16.56
CA ASP A 46 -12.69 1.35 -15.71
C ASP A 46 -13.35 0.38 -14.68
N GLN A 47 -12.68 -0.72 -14.32
CA GLN A 47 -13.18 -1.68 -13.32
C GLN A 47 -13.12 -1.14 -11.88
N ASP A 48 -12.45 0.00 -11.67
CA ASP A 48 -12.24 0.66 -10.38
C ASP A 48 -13.50 1.31 -9.77
N TYR A 49 -14.58 1.47 -10.56
CA TYR A 49 -15.90 1.88 -10.04
C TYR A 49 -16.67 0.73 -9.38
N ASP A 50 -16.29 -0.52 -9.64
CA ASP A 50 -16.87 -1.68 -8.98
C ASP A 50 -16.19 -1.88 -7.61
N LYS A 51 -16.93 -1.58 -6.55
CA LYS A 51 -16.47 -1.73 -5.17
C LYS A 51 -16.04 -3.17 -4.87
N ALA A 52 -16.74 -4.18 -5.38
CA ALA A 52 -16.39 -5.58 -5.14
C ALA A 52 -15.11 -5.96 -5.87
N TYR A 53 -14.92 -5.47 -7.10
CA TYR A 53 -13.65 -5.59 -7.83
C TYR A 53 -12.50 -4.95 -7.04
N MET A 54 -12.65 -3.70 -6.63
CA MET A 54 -11.60 -3.00 -5.89
C MET A 54 -11.28 -3.66 -4.55
N ASP A 55 -12.27 -4.12 -3.80
CA ASP A 55 -12.05 -4.86 -2.54
C ASP A 55 -11.20 -6.14 -2.79
N SER A 56 -11.48 -6.87 -3.87
CA SER A 56 -10.69 -8.04 -4.27
C SER A 56 -9.27 -7.67 -4.70
N PHE A 57 -9.13 -6.63 -5.52
CA PHE A 57 -7.86 -6.13 -6.01
C PHE A 57 -6.95 -5.68 -4.86
N TYR A 58 -7.49 -4.92 -3.90
CA TYR A 58 -6.75 -4.51 -2.70
C TYR A 58 -6.32 -5.73 -1.88
N ARG A 59 -7.23 -6.68 -1.64
CA ARG A 59 -6.91 -7.90 -0.88
C ARG A 59 -5.80 -8.71 -1.53
N GLU A 60 -5.84 -8.89 -2.84
CA GLU A 60 -4.81 -9.60 -3.59
C GLU A 60 -3.45 -8.91 -3.51
N ASN A 61 -3.41 -7.59 -3.68
CA ASN A 61 -2.17 -6.83 -3.59
C ASN A 61 -1.53 -6.93 -2.20
N VAL A 62 -2.33 -6.85 -1.14
CA VAL A 62 -1.86 -7.07 0.24
C VAL A 62 -1.27 -8.47 0.39
N ILE A 63 -1.97 -9.52 -0.08
CA ILE A 63 -1.46 -10.90 -0.02
C ILE A 63 -0.14 -11.05 -0.78
N ARG A 64 -0.04 -10.50 -2.00
CA ARG A 64 1.18 -10.56 -2.81
C ARG A 64 2.34 -9.86 -2.13
N TYR A 65 2.11 -8.70 -1.52
CA TYR A 65 3.11 -7.98 -0.75
C TYR A 65 3.60 -8.81 0.44
N LEU A 66 2.68 -9.32 1.26
CA LEU A 66 3.00 -10.15 2.43
C LEU A 66 3.76 -11.42 2.06
N LYS A 67 3.43 -12.04 0.91
CA LYS A 67 4.03 -13.31 0.48
C LYS A 67 5.39 -13.15 -0.19
N TYR A 68 5.54 -12.14 -1.06
CA TYR A 68 6.69 -12.05 -1.98
C TYR A 68 7.61 -10.86 -1.72
N LYS A 69 7.12 -9.78 -1.08
CA LYS A 69 7.91 -8.57 -0.84
C LYS A 69 8.36 -8.46 0.61
N MET A 70 7.53 -8.88 1.57
CA MET A 70 7.85 -8.80 2.99
C MET A 70 8.91 -9.84 3.40
N PRO A 71 10.00 -9.43 4.07
CA PRO A 71 10.97 -10.37 4.63
C PRO A 71 10.33 -11.31 5.67
N LYS A 72 10.73 -12.58 5.67
CA LYS A 72 10.20 -13.59 6.61
C LYS A 72 10.45 -13.23 8.08
N SER A 73 11.59 -12.62 8.38
CA SER A 73 11.91 -12.11 9.73
C SER A 73 10.93 -11.02 10.16
N GLU A 74 10.60 -10.10 9.25
CA GLU A 74 9.66 -9.01 9.49
C GLU A 74 8.23 -9.54 9.66
N PHE A 75 7.80 -10.47 8.82
CA PHE A 75 6.50 -11.13 8.96
C PHE A 75 6.37 -11.80 10.34
N LYS A 76 7.39 -12.55 10.78
CA LYS A 76 7.41 -13.18 12.11
C LYS A 76 7.35 -12.12 13.23
N ARG A 77 8.15 -11.06 13.12
CA ARG A 77 8.17 -9.96 14.11
C ARG A 77 6.78 -9.34 14.29
N ARG A 78 6.04 -9.16 13.20
CA ARG A 78 4.73 -8.50 13.16
C ARG A 78 3.57 -9.41 13.58
N PHE A 79 3.52 -10.64 13.07
CA PHE A 79 2.32 -11.47 13.14
C PHE A 79 2.48 -12.72 14.01
N LYS A 80 3.69 -13.01 14.50
CA LYS A 80 3.96 -14.18 15.36
C LYS A 80 4.37 -13.83 16.79
N LYS A 81 4.24 -12.57 17.21
CA LYS A 81 4.39 -12.22 18.64
C LYS A 81 3.09 -12.58 19.37
N GLY A 82 3.08 -13.74 20.04
CA GLY A 82 1.95 -14.18 20.86
C GLY A 82 1.61 -15.68 20.82
N GLU A 83 2.49 -16.56 20.33
CA GLU A 83 2.49 -17.95 20.83
C GLU A 83 3.04 -17.98 22.26
#